data_AF-A0A2L2YPX7-F1
#
_entry.id   AF-A0A2L2YPX7-F1
#
_cell.length_a   1.000
_cell.length_b   1.000
_cell.length_c   1.000
_cell.angle_alpha   90.00
_cell.angle_beta   90.00
_cell.angle_gamma   90.00
#
_symmetry.space_group_name_H-M   'P 1'
#
loop_
_entity.id
_entity.type
_entity.pdbx_description
1 polymer ?
#
loop_
_entity_poly.entity_id
_entity_poly.type
_entity_poly.pdbx_seq_one_letter_code
_entity_poly.pdbx_strand_id
1 'polypeptide(L)'
;MLKGPAFKASILENFLFLLVTAIPDICSRSHVTLRISMLHIPTPVVTGDSVRLRCRYELGNETLYAVKWYKNMGEFYRYVPASDPPLKTFNQTGIDVDMS
;
A
#
# COMPACT_ATOMS: atom_id res chain seq x y z
N MET A 1 -1.59 -29.33 62.77
CA MET A 1 -2.28 -28.71 61.61
C MET A 1 -1.53 -27.46 61.19
N LEU A 2 -1.12 -27.43 59.91
CA LEU A 2 -0.95 -26.26 59.01
C LEU A 2 0.10 -25.18 59.43
N LYS A 3 0.96 -24.64 58.57
CA LYS A 3 1.31 -24.81 57.15
C LYS A 3 2.62 -24.01 57.04
N GLY A 4 3.73 -24.62 56.62
CA GLY A 4 4.90 -23.82 56.21
C GLY A 4 4.55 -23.03 54.94
N PRO A 5 4.97 -21.76 54.78
CA PRO A 5 4.79 -21.07 53.52
C PRO A 5 5.66 -21.75 52.44
N ALA A 6 5.02 -22.08 51.33
CA ALA A 6 5.61 -22.72 50.17
C ALA A 6 6.63 -21.77 49.51
N PHE A 7 7.91 -22.01 49.76
CA PHE A 7 8.99 -21.46 48.96
C PHE A 7 9.08 -22.29 47.67
N LYS A 8 8.51 -21.82 46.55
CA LYS A 8 8.84 -22.22 45.16
C LYS A 8 7.86 -21.63 44.14
N ALA A 9 8.14 -20.43 43.64
CA ALA A 9 7.55 -19.90 42.40
C ALA A 9 8.37 -18.72 41.87
N SER A 10 9.68 -18.90 41.61
CA SER A 10 10.52 -17.77 41.14
C SER A 10 11.62 -18.15 40.16
N ILE A 11 11.82 -19.42 39.86
CA ILE A 11 12.93 -19.85 38.98
C ILE A 11 12.39 -20.17 37.58
N LEU A 12 11.33 -21.00 37.47
CA LEU A 12 10.74 -21.38 36.19
C LEU A 12 10.18 -20.20 35.38
N GLU A 13 9.54 -19.23 36.05
CA GLU A 13 9.02 -18.01 35.41
C GLU A 13 10.12 -17.16 34.79
N ASN A 14 11.26 -17.03 35.49
CA ASN A 14 12.41 -16.26 34.99
C ASN A 14 13.12 -16.98 33.83
N PHE A 15 13.18 -18.32 33.85
CA PHE A 15 13.72 -19.12 32.74
C PHE A 15 12.83 -19.07 31.50
N LEU A 16 11.51 -19.02 31.66
CA LEU A 16 10.57 -18.87 30.55
C LEU A 16 10.72 -17.49 29.88
N PHE A 17 10.87 -16.43 30.68
CA PHE A 17 11.16 -15.08 30.16
C PHE A 17 12.50 -15.01 29.41
N LEU A 18 13.53 -15.71 29.88
CA LEU A 18 14.85 -15.78 29.21
C LEU A 18 14.81 -16.54 27.87
N LEU A 19 13.91 -17.52 27.71
CA LEU A 19 13.75 -18.24 26.44
C LEU A 19 13.04 -17.40 25.37
N VAL A 20 12.16 -16.48 25.76
CA VAL A 20 11.42 -15.60 24.82
C VAL A 20 12.33 -14.49 24.28
N THR A 21 13.31 -14.02 25.04
CA THR A 21 14.24 -12.95 24.61
C THR A 21 15.47 -13.43 23.85
N ALA A 22 15.73 -14.75 23.84
CA ALA A 22 16.86 -15.37 23.15
C ALA A 22 16.57 -15.72 21.67
N ILE A 23 15.31 -15.57 21.22
CA ILE A 23 15.00 -15.60 19.79
C ILE A 23 15.35 -14.21 19.27
N PRO A 24 16.37 -14.04 18.43
CA PRO A 24 16.53 -12.76 17.76
C PRO A 24 15.26 -12.58 16.92
N ASP A 25 14.42 -11.60 17.26
CA ASP A 25 13.30 -11.13 16.44
C ASP A 25 13.85 -10.51 15.14
N ILE A 26 14.52 -11.31 14.32
CA ILE A 26 14.87 -10.97 12.95
C ILE A 26 13.69 -11.41 12.11
N CYS A 27 12.54 -10.80 12.37
CA CYS A 27 11.53 -10.64 11.35
C CYS A 27 11.58 -9.17 10.92
N SER A 28 12.68 -8.80 10.27
CA SER A 28 12.71 -7.60 9.44
C SER A 28 11.73 -7.87 8.29
N ARG A 29 10.43 -7.68 8.49
CA ARG A 29 9.48 -7.61 7.39
C ARG A 29 10.05 -6.52 6.48
N SER A 30 10.47 -6.89 5.28
CA SER A 30 10.78 -5.89 4.27
C SER A 30 9.46 -5.17 3.99
N HIS A 31 9.28 -3.98 4.56
CA HIS A 31 8.11 -3.16 4.30
C HIS A 31 8.27 -2.60 2.88
N VAL A 32 7.66 -3.29 1.91
CA VAL A 32 7.47 -2.72 0.58
C VAL A 32 6.49 -1.57 0.76
N THR A 33 6.94 -0.36 0.45
CA THR A 33 6.13 0.85 0.50
C THR A 33 5.50 1.10 -0.88
N LEU A 34 4.50 1.98 -0.93
CA LEU A 34 3.91 2.42 -2.19
C LEU A 34 5.00 2.96 -3.11
N ARG A 35 5.20 2.31 -4.26
CA ARG A 35 6.16 2.74 -5.28
C ARG A 35 5.58 2.58 -6.66
N ILE A 36 5.81 3.57 -7.52
CA ILE A 36 5.55 3.46 -8.95
C ILE A 36 6.72 2.69 -9.58
N SER A 37 6.48 1.48 -10.05
CA SER A 37 7.51 0.61 -10.66
C SER A 37 7.65 0.83 -12.17
N MET A 38 6.63 1.38 -12.83
CA MET A 38 6.68 1.79 -14.24
C MET A 38 5.70 2.93 -14.50
N LEU A 39 6.15 3.97 -15.21
CA LEU A 39 5.30 4.99 -15.80
C LEU A 39 5.61 5.09 -17.30
N HIS A 40 4.61 4.87 -18.15
CA HIS A 40 4.74 4.97 -19.59
C HIS A 40 3.67 5.90 -20.17
N ILE A 41 4.14 6.98 -20.77
CA ILE A 41 3.35 8.03 -21.44
C ILE A 41 3.89 8.12 -22.87
N PRO A 42 3.12 7.74 -23.90
CA PRO A 42 3.57 7.86 -25.28
C PRO A 42 3.95 9.31 -25.62
N THR A 43 5.10 9.50 -26.27
CA THR A 43 5.55 10.81 -26.80
C THR A 43 6.38 10.61 -28.07
N PRO A 44 6.14 11.35 -29.17
CA PRO A 44 5.08 12.34 -29.37
C PRO A 44 3.70 11.70 -29.55
N VAL A 45 2.63 12.50 -29.40
CA VAL A 45 1.23 12.10 -29.67
C VAL A 45 0.61 13.14 -30.58
N VAL A 46 -0.15 12.70 -31.59
CA VAL A 46 -0.89 13.58 -32.48
C VAL A 46 -2.28 13.86 -31.90
N THR A 47 -2.74 15.10 -31.99
CA THR A 47 -4.09 15.48 -31.54
C THR A 47 -5.14 14.63 -32.26
N GLY A 48 -6.05 14.02 -31.49
CA GLY A 48 -7.11 13.14 -32.00
C GLY A 48 -6.78 11.66 -31.88
N ASP A 49 -5.51 11.28 -31.72
CA ASP A 49 -5.13 9.88 -31.49
C ASP A 49 -5.51 9.41 -30.09
N SER A 50 -6.00 8.18 -30.01
CA SER A 50 -6.19 7.49 -28.74
C SER A 50 -4.86 6.90 -28.24
N VAL A 51 -4.50 7.21 -26.98
CA VAL A 51 -3.28 6.68 -26.35
C VAL A 51 -3.59 6.01 -25.03
N ARG A 52 -2.76 5.03 -24.67
CA ARG A 52 -2.87 4.32 -23.39
C ARG A 52 -1.77 4.75 -22.42
N LEU A 53 -2.17 5.50 -21.41
CA LEU A 53 -1.30 5.82 -20.26
C LEU A 53 -1.19 4.59 -19.36
N ARG A 54 0.04 4.19 -19.02
CA ARG A 54 0.27 3.01 -18.16
C ARG A 54 1.05 3.42 -16.91
N CYS A 55 0.52 3.05 -15.76
CA CYS A 55 1.19 3.16 -14.47
C CYS A 55 1.14 1.78 -13.80
N ARG A 56 2.30 1.21 -13.48
CA ARG A 56 2.40 0.04 -12.60
C ARG A 56 2.94 0.51 -11.25
N TYR A 57 2.34 0.02 -10.18
CA TYR A 57 2.72 0.34 -8.82
C TYR A 57 2.74 -0.92 -7.96
N GLU A 58 3.55 -0.88 -6.91
CA GLU A 58 3.69 -1.91 -5.88
C GLU A 58 3.13 -1.33 -4.58
N LEU A 59 2.26 -2.06 -3.89
CA LEU A 59 1.61 -1.61 -2.64
C LEU A 59 2.24 -2.23 -1.38
N GLY A 60 3.02 -3.30 -1.53
CA GLY A 60 3.48 -4.08 -0.39
C GLY A 60 2.32 -4.60 0.45
N ASN A 61 2.26 -4.19 1.73
CA ASN A 61 1.20 -4.56 2.67
C ASN A 61 0.10 -3.50 2.81
N GLU A 62 0.12 -2.46 1.99
CA GLU A 62 -0.83 -1.34 2.05
C GLU A 62 -1.98 -1.51 1.05
N THR A 63 -3.03 -0.73 1.24
CA THR A 63 -4.14 -0.62 0.29
C THR A 63 -3.98 0.61 -0.61
N LEU A 64 -4.41 0.50 -1.86
CA LEU A 64 -4.37 1.64 -2.77
C LEU A 64 -5.43 2.67 -2.38
N TYR A 65 -4.99 3.88 -2.04
CA TYR A 65 -5.89 5.01 -1.83
C TYR A 65 -6.52 5.52 -3.14
N ALA A 66 -5.70 5.87 -4.13
CA ALA A 66 -6.17 6.35 -5.43
C ALA A 66 -5.08 6.26 -6.51
N VAL A 67 -5.49 6.13 -7.77
CA VAL A 67 -4.69 6.47 -8.96
C VAL A 67 -5.34 7.67 -9.61
N LYS A 68 -4.56 8.72 -9.88
CA LYS A 68 -5.06 9.95 -10.49
C LYS A 68 -4.16 10.37 -11.64
N TRP A 69 -4.75 10.88 -12.72
CA TRP A 69 -4.02 11.50 -13.81
C TRP A 69 -4.33 12.99 -13.92
N TYR A 70 -3.27 13.77 -14.11
CA TYR A 70 -3.32 15.21 -14.23
C TYR A 70 -2.64 15.66 -15.54
N LYS A 71 -3.20 16.68 -16.17
CA LYS A 71 -2.56 17.43 -17.26
C LYS A 71 -2.81 18.92 -17.01
N ASN A 72 -1.79 19.75 -17.11
CA ASN A 72 -1.91 21.21 -16.91
C ASN A 72 -2.60 21.60 -15.58
N MET A 73 -2.25 20.89 -14.49
CA MET A 73 -2.87 21.02 -13.15
C MET A 73 -4.32 20.55 -13.04
N GLY A 74 -4.94 20.16 -14.14
CA GLY A 74 -6.28 19.61 -14.20
C GLY A 74 -6.30 18.10 -14.03
N GLU A 75 -7.07 17.62 -13.07
CA GLU A 75 -7.40 16.19 -12.99
C GLU A 75 -8.35 15.83 -14.14
N PHE A 76 -8.15 14.68 -14.76
CA PHE A 76 -9.05 14.18 -15.81
C PHE A 76 -9.49 12.73 -15.60
N TYR A 77 -8.76 11.95 -14.78
CA TYR A 77 -9.11 10.57 -14.44
C TYR A 77 -8.76 10.27 -12.98
N ARG A 78 -9.64 9.51 -12.30
CA ARG A 78 -9.45 9.00 -10.95
C ARG A 78 -9.98 7.58 -10.82
N TYR A 79 -9.17 6.70 -10.25
CA TYR A 79 -9.57 5.40 -9.75
C TYR A 79 -9.36 5.34 -8.24
N VAL A 80 -10.42 5.08 -7.47
CA VAL A 80 -10.40 4.91 -6.02
C VAL A 80 -11.11 3.59 -5.71
N PRO A 81 -10.37 2.51 -5.36
CA PRO A 81 -10.97 1.19 -5.11
C PRO A 81 -12.07 1.19 -4.05
N ALA A 82 -11.95 2.08 -3.05
CA ALA A 82 -12.87 2.17 -1.93
C ALA A 82 -14.13 3.02 -2.22
N SER A 83 -14.26 3.66 -3.39
CA SER A 83 -15.42 4.50 -3.72
C SER A 83 -16.42 3.79 -4.60
N ASP A 84 -17.66 4.28 -4.55
CA ASP A 84 -18.75 3.88 -5.43
C ASP A 84 -19.26 5.10 -6.23
N PRO A 85 -19.12 5.15 -7.57
CA PRO A 85 -18.34 4.22 -8.39
C PRO A 85 -16.82 4.37 -8.16
N PRO A 86 -16.01 3.33 -8.46
CA PRO A 86 -14.56 3.38 -8.25
C PRO A 86 -13.83 4.22 -9.31
N LEU A 87 -14.44 4.41 -10.48
CA LEU A 87 -13.89 5.20 -11.59
C LEU A 87 -14.65 6.52 -11.71
N LYS A 88 -13.91 7.63 -11.84
CA LYS A 88 -14.44 8.97 -12.06
C LYS A 88 -13.58 9.72 -13.09
N THR A 89 -14.22 10.44 -13.98
CA THR A 89 -13.58 11.34 -14.94
C THR A 89 -13.95 12.78 -14.63
N PHE A 90 -13.08 13.71 -15.08
CA PHE A 90 -13.26 15.14 -14.89
C PHE A 90 -13.02 15.83 -16.22
N ASN A 91 -13.92 16.75 -16.57
CA ASN A 91 -13.83 17.45 -17.84
C ASN A 91 -12.58 18.34 -17.89
N GLN A 92 -11.77 18.13 -18.92
CA GLN A 92 -10.59 18.94 -19.23
C GLN A 92 -10.59 19.24 -20.72
N THR A 93 -10.31 20.49 -21.08
CA THR A 93 -10.31 20.92 -22.49
C THR A 93 -9.29 20.12 -23.30
N GLY A 94 -9.75 19.47 -24.37
CA GLY A 94 -8.91 18.67 -25.27
C GLY A 94 -8.46 17.33 -24.68
N ILE A 95 -9.14 16.82 -23.65
CA ILE A 95 -8.97 15.46 -23.14
C ILE A 95 -10.31 14.74 -23.23
N ASP A 96 -10.31 13.60 -23.90
CA ASP A 96 -11.42 12.64 -23.87
C ASP A 96 -10.91 11.35 -23.22
N VAL A 97 -11.71 10.78 -22.31
CA VAL A 97 -11.33 9.60 -21.53
C VAL A 97 -12.28 8.47 -21.89
N ASP A 98 -11.74 7.46 -22.56
CA ASP A 98 -12.46 6.22 -22.85
C ASP A 98 -12.74 5.45 -21.54
N MET A 99 -14.02 5.24 -21.25
CA MET A 99 -14.53 4.51 -20.08
C MET A 99 -15.17 3.16 -20.44
N SER A 100 -15.05 2.74 -21.71
CA SER A 100 -15.65 1.49 -22.22
C SER A 100 -14.88 0.22 -21.84
#